data_AF-A0A3D5J5A9-F1
#
_entry.id   AF-A0A3D5J5A9-F1
#
_cell.length_a   1.000
_cell.length_b   1.000
_cell.length_c   1.000
_cell.angle_alpha   90.00
_cell.angle_beta   90.00
_cell.angle_gamma   90.00
#
_symmetry.space_group_name_H-M   'P 1'
#
loop_
_entity.id
_entity.type
_entity.pdbx_description
1 polymer ?
#
loop_
_entity_poly.entity_id
_entity_poly.type
_entity_poly.pdbx_seq_one_letter_code
_entity_poly.pdbx_strand_id
1 'polypeptide(L)'
;MKFFINKPENVVNESIEGLLTDPKLTKLDTFPEVRVVTRKEIDTSKVAIISGGGSGHEPMHAGFVAKGMLTAAVCGDIFASPSVDAVLAAILAVSGEKGCLLVIKNYTGDRLNFGLAAEQARALGHKVETVIVGDDIALGEDTQQRGLAGTLLVHKVAGQLAEEGKSLDEVTKAAKKVAESAISIGLSLSEGQKFNNPEESRLDKSEAELGLGIHGEPGVDVIKMDEADALVKKAVDKLKEYLPDEKQDYVLLFNNLGSVTPLEMNLLVHSFDKTDISGRVKYLVGPTAMTTSLNMNGFSITLLKLDEEIEKALLEKTDTPEWRIRAYGKPSSIKSPELPKTMQFEPSENKKHQKIVENIADYLIEMEKEMNDLDEKVGDGDAGSTFAAAGKKFKKISDELPYASTAELFTTIGRVLARETGGSSGVLLSILFTKAGSSLEEDENIGKALLNGLEKMKSFGGAEKGDRTMIDAMQPAFEALSEEKSIKDAAEAARKGADETANITNTSAGRSSYLSESSLEGIPDPGAEMVARVFEKLVDIV
;
A
#
# COMPACT_ATOMS: atom_id res chain seq x y z
N MET A 1 -19.12 8.32 -2.72
CA MET A 1 -18.30 7.13 -2.43
C MET A 1 -19.13 5.86 -2.62
N LYS A 2 -18.53 4.68 -2.78
CA LYS A 2 -19.25 3.39 -2.92
C LYS A 2 -18.79 2.43 -1.83
N PHE A 3 -19.66 1.51 -1.41
CA PHE A 3 -19.36 0.50 -0.39
C PHE A 3 -19.71 -0.91 -0.88
N PHE A 4 -18.98 -1.92 -0.39
CA PHE A 4 -19.33 -3.33 -0.57
C PHE A 4 -20.27 -3.75 0.55
N ILE A 5 -21.58 -3.62 0.33
CA ILE A 5 -22.61 -3.96 1.31
C ILE A 5 -23.79 -4.66 0.61
N ASN A 6 -24.50 -5.51 1.36
CA ASN A 6 -25.83 -5.97 0.99
C ASN A 6 -26.87 -4.92 1.45
N LYS A 7 -27.51 -5.17 2.60
CA LYS A 7 -28.43 -4.24 3.23
C LYS A 7 -27.75 -3.53 4.40
N PRO A 8 -27.82 -2.19 4.51
CA PRO A 8 -27.16 -1.43 5.56
C PRO A 8 -27.45 -1.91 6.99
N GLU A 9 -28.69 -2.31 7.29
CA GLU A 9 -29.11 -2.84 8.60
C GLU A 9 -28.48 -4.20 8.95
N ASN A 10 -27.98 -4.94 7.96
CA ASN A 10 -27.38 -6.26 8.16
C ASN A 10 -25.84 -6.23 8.20
N VAL A 11 -25.21 -5.11 7.84
CA VAL A 11 -23.75 -5.04 7.63
C VAL A 11 -22.97 -5.54 8.84
N VAL A 12 -23.37 -5.15 10.05
CA VAL A 12 -22.70 -5.61 11.27
C VAL A 12 -22.85 -7.12 11.45
N ASN A 13 -24.05 -7.65 11.26
CA ASN A 13 -24.31 -9.09 11.43
C ASN A 13 -23.52 -9.91 10.41
N GLU A 14 -23.58 -9.54 9.13
CA GLU A 14 -22.88 -10.22 8.04
C GLU A 14 -21.36 -10.12 8.20
N SER A 15 -20.85 -8.97 8.65
CA SER A 15 -19.43 -8.79 8.97
C SER A 15 -18.98 -9.72 10.10
N ILE A 16 -19.79 -9.88 11.16
CA ILE A 16 -19.49 -10.80 12.26
C ILE A 16 -19.49 -12.25 11.75
N GLU A 17 -20.46 -12.66 10.93
CA GLU A 17 -20.46 -14.02 10.34
C GLU A 17 -19.20 -14.28 9.51
N GLY A 18 -18.70 -13.27 8.78
CA GLY A 18 -17.42 -13.34 8.07
C GLY A 18 -16.23 -13.54 9.01
N LEU A 19 -16.19 -12.78 10.13
CA LEU A 19 -15.15 -12.94 11.16
C LEU A 19 -15.19 -14.33 11.82
N LEU A 20 -16.37 -14.89 12.06
CA LEU A 20 -16.57 -16.19 12.69
C LEU A 20 -16.17 -17.39 11.81
N THR A 21 -15.69 -17.14 10.60
CA THR A 21 -15.00 -18.17 9.81
C THR A 21 -13.67 -18.58 10.44
N ASP A 22 -13.10 -17.77 11.35
CA ASP A 22 -12.01 -18.21 12.23
C ASP A 22 -12.51 -19.28 13.21
N PRO A 23 -11.97 -20.53 13.16
CA PRO A 23 -12.43 -21.62 13.99
C PRO A 23 -12.17 -21.44 15.49
N LYS A 24 -11.37 -20.44 15.90
CA LYS A 24 -11.11 -20.10 17.30
C LYS A 24 -12.18 -19.19 17.90
N LEU A 25 -13.06 -18.61 17.07
CA LEU A 25 -14.12 -17.71 17.48
C LEU A 25 -15.49 -18.41 17.47
N THR A 26 -16.41 -17.89 18.28
CA THR A 26 -17.82 -18.26 18.25
C THR A 26 -18.68 -17.06 18.66
N LYS A 27 -20.00 -17.21 18.59
CA LYS A 27 -21.00 -16.25 19.07
C LYS A 27 -21.91 -16.89 20.11
N LEU A 28 -22.62 -16.06 20.87
CA LEU A 28 -23.74 -16.53 21.69
C LEU A 28 -24.90 -16.99 20.80
N ASP A 29 -25.70 -17.94 21.29
CA ASP A 29 -26.85 -18.53 20.58
C ASP A 29 -28.04 -17.57 20.43
N THR A 30 -28.04 -16.47 21.18
CA THR A 30 -28.97 -15.34 21.07
C THR A 30 -28.68 -14.41 19.89
N PHE A 31 -27.71 -14.72 19.04
CA PHE A 31 -27.42 -13.94 17.84
C PHE A 31 -28.56 -14.05 16.79
N PRO A 32 -28.97 -12.96 16.12
CA PRO A 32 -28.37 -11.61 16.13
C PRO A 32 -29.01 -10.63 17.13
N GLU A 33 -29.90 -11.06 18.01
CA GLU A 33 -30.54 -10.18 19.01
C GLU A 33 -29.50 -9.56 19.96
N VAL A 34 -28.51 -10.38 20.35
CA VAL A 34 -27.32 -9.95 21.07
C VAL A 34 -26.09 -10.33 20.26
N ARG A 35 -25.31 -9.32 19.83
CA ARG A 35 -24.10 -9.52 19.03
C ARG A 35 -22.88 -9.59 19.93
N VAL A 36 -22.58 -10.80 20.39
CA VAL A 36 -21.41 -11.07 21.23
C VAL A 36 -20.54 -12.11 20.54
N VAL A 37 -19.28 -11.74 20.29
CA VAL A 37 -18.24 -12.64 19.78
C VAL A 37 -17.37 -13.07 20.96
N THR A 38 -17.13 -14.37 21.11
CA THR A 38 -16.30 -14.93 22.18
C THR A 38 -15.23 -15.85 21.60
N ARG A 39 -14.20 -16.14 22.41
CA ARG A 39 -13.36 -17.31 22.17
C ARG A 39 -14.24 -18.56 22.16
N LYS A 40 -13.93 -19.53 21.31
CA LYS A 40 -14.61 -20.82 21.27
C LYS A 40 -14.28 -21.67 22.50
N GLU A 41 -13.02 -21.62 22.93
CA GLU A 41 -12.55 -22.26 24.16
C GLU A 41 -12.38 -21.19 25.25
N ILE A 42 -13.19 -21.27 26.31
CA ILE A 42 -13.19 -20.33 27.43
C ILE A 42 -12.72 -21.07 28.68
N ASP A 43 -11.66 -20.59 29.30
CA ASP A 43 -11.20 -21.04 30.62
C ASP A 43 -11.77 -20.13 31.71
N THR A 44 -12.88 -20.56 32.32
CA THR A 44 -13.57 -19.82 33.38
C THR A 44 -12.82 -19.81 34.73
N SER A 45 -11.69 -20.52 34.84
CA SER A 45 -10.80 -20.43 36.00
C SER A 45 -9.92 -19.16 36.00
N LYS A 46 -9.92 -18.42 34.89
CA LYS A 46 -9.18 -17.15 34.71
C LYS A 46 -10.14 -15.95 34.75
N VAL A 47 -9.56 -14.76 34.92
CA VAL A 47 -10.32 -13.51 34.79
C VAL A 47 -10.73 -13.35 33.33
N ALA A 48 -12.01 -13.11 33.06
CA ALA A 48 -12.45 -12.81 31.70
C ALA A 48 -12.24 -11.32 31.37
N ILE A 49 -11.73 -11.02 30.18
CA ILE A 49 -11.58 -9.64 29.69
C ILE A 49 -12.64 -9.39 28.64
N ILE A 50 -13.53 -8.43 28.89
CA ILE A 50 -14.64 -8.11 28.01
C ILE A 50 -14.52 -6.65 27.57
N SER A 51 -14.71 -6.39 26.28
CA SER A 51 -14.81 -5.04 25.75
C SER A 51 -15.90 -4.97 24.68
N GLY A 52 -16.04 -3.83 24.02
CA GLY A 52 -17.07 -3.63 23.02
C GLY A 52 -17.35 -2.16 22.74
N GLY A 53 -18.49 -1.92 22.12
CA GLY A 53 -18.95 -0.60 21.72
C GLY A 53 -19.64 -0.64 20.36
N GLY A 54 -19.88 0.53 19.77
CA GLY A 54 -20.34 0.61 18.39
C GLY A 54 -19.41 -0.09 17.41
N SER A 55 -20.00 -0.68 16.37
CA SER A 55 -19.27 -1.28 15.24
C SER A 55 -18.77 -0.19 14.28
N GLY A 56 -17.90 -0.55 13.32
CA GLY A 56 -17.28 0.39 12.39
C GLY A 56 -15.85 0.77 12.75
N HIS A 57 -15.24 0.05 13.70
CA HIS A 57 -13.84 0.21 14.12
C HIS A 57 -12.99 -1.04 13.88
N GLU A 58 -13.50 -1.96 13.07
CA GLU A 58 -12.90 -3.27 12.83
C GLU A 58 -11.43 -3.12 12.37
N PRO A 59 -10.50 -3.95 12.86
CA PRO A 59 -10.72 -5.17 13.66
C PRO A 59 -11.07 -4.94 15.14
N MET A 60 -11.01 -3.71 15.66
CA MET A 60 -11.44 -3.43 17.03
C MET A 60 -12.97 -3.58 17.18
N HIS A 61 -13.50 -4.37 18.11
CA HIS A 61 -12.83 -5.18 19.14
C HIS A 61 -12.75 -6.66 18.80
N ALA A 62 -13.69 -7.16 17.98
CA ALA A 62 -13.92 -8.59 17.81
C ALA A 62 -12.71 -9.35 17.20
N GLY A 63 -11.89 -8.69 16.37
CA GLY A 63 -10.63 -9.25 15.85
C GLY A 63 -9.53 -9.43 16.90
N PHE A 64 -9.71 -8.85 18.10
CA PHE A 64 -8.81 -9.01 19.25
C PHE A 64 -9.38 -9.95 20.33
N VAL A 65 -10.46 -10.67 20.02
CA VAL A 65 -10.93 -11.80 20.83
C VAL A 65 -10.00 -12.98 20.59
N ALA A 66 -9.01 -13.13 21.46
CA ALA A 66 -7.99 -14.15 21.33
C ALA A 66 -7.31 -14.41 22.67
N LYS A 67 -6.70 -15.58 22.84
CA LYS A 67 -5.85 -15.91 23.99
C LYS A 67 -4.78 -14.85 24.19
N GLY A 68 -4.58 -14.38 25.43
CA GLY A 68 -3.69 -13.26 25.75
C GLY A 68 -4.24 -11.86 25.42
N MET A 69 -5.50 -11.74 24.95
CA MET A 69 -6.22 -10.47 24.73
C MET A 69 -7.67 -10.57 25.26
N LEU A 70 -8.70 -10.24 24.47
CA LEU A 70 -10.09 -10.27 24.92
C LEU A 70 -10.65 -11.70 25.00
N THR A 71 -11.48 -11.97 26.01
CA THR A 71 -12.31 -13.17 26.12
C THR A 71 -13.59 -13.04 25.28
N ALA A 72 -14.19 -11.85 25.28
CA ALA A 72 -15.38 -11.53 24.49
C ALA A 72 -15.40 -10.06 24.04
N ALA A 73 -16.08 -9.81 22.92
CA ALA A 73 -16.39 -8.49 22.39
C ALA A 73 -17.90 -8.35 22.19
N VAL A 74 -18.47 -7.25 22.69
CA VAL A 74 -19.89 -6.90 22.56
C VAL A 74 -20.05 -5.84 21.47
N CYS A 75 -20.71 -6.20 20.37
CA CYS A 75 -20.79 -5.36 19.17
C CYS A 75 -22.16 -4.66 19.08
N GLY A 76 -22.16 -3.33 19.09
CA GLY A 76 -23.36 -2.53 18.84
C GLY A 76 -23.63 -2.34 17.34
N ASP A 77 -24.56 -1.45 17.00
CA ASP A 77 -24.71 -0.94 15.63
C ASP A 77 -23.53 -0.01 15.25
N ILE A 78 -23.46 0.38 13.98
CA ILE A 78 -22.40 1.30 13.50
C ILE A 78 -22.41 2.59 14.33
N PHE A 79 -21.31 2.85 15.03
CA PHE A 79 -21.09 3.98 15.93
C PHE A 79 -22.14 4.15 17.05
N ALA A 80 -22.83 3.07 17.44
CA ALA A 80 -23.80 3.09 18.53
C ALA A 80 -23.49 1.98 19.55
N SER A 81 -23.38 2.34 20.83
CA SER A 81 -23.11 1.40 21.93
C SER A 81 -24.05 0.18 21.90
N PRO A 82 -23.58 -1.03 22.26
CA PRO A 82 -24.46 -2.16 22.49
C PRO A 82 -25.40 -1.90 23.67
N SER A 83 -26.49 -2.66 23.73
CA SER A 83 -27.46 -2.59 24.81
C SER A 83 -26.91 -3.15 26.13
N VAL A 84 -27.52 -2.76 27.24
CA VAL A 84 -27.24 -3.30 28.59
C VAL A 84 -27.35 -4.83 28.60
N ASP A 85 -28.42 -5.38 28.03
CA ASP A 85 -28.67 -6.82 27.99
C ASP A 85 -27.59 -7.57 27.21
N ALA A 86 -27.07 -6.98 26.12
CA ALA A 86 -25.98 -7.58 25.36
C ALA A 86 -24.69 -7.68 26.17
N VAL A 87 -24.35 -6.62 26.93
CA VAL A 87 -23.19 -6.62 27.81
C VAL A 87 -23.37 -7.60 28.98
N LEU A 88 -24.56 -7.61 29.60
CA LEU A 88 -24.88 -8.55 30.67
C LEU A 88 -24.79 -10.00 30.19
N ALA A 89 -25.34 -10.32 29.02
CA ALA A 89 -25.25 -11.64 28.42
C ALA A 89 -23.80 -12.09 28.22
N ALA A 90 -22.91 -11.20 27.74
CA ALA A 90 -21.49 -11.49 27.63
C ALA A 90 -20.85 -11.80 28.99
N ILE A 91 -21.11 -10.97 30.01
CA ILE A 91 -20.60 -11.19 31.37
C ILE A 91 -21.01 -12.57 31.89
N LEU A 92 -22.30 -12.89 31.81
CA LEU A 92 -22.84 -14.16 32.31
C LEU A 92 -22.29 -15.38 31.53
N ALA A 93 -22.05 -15.22 30.23
CA ALA A 93 -21.56 -16.30 29.39
C ALA A 93 -20.09 -16.67 29.62
N VAL A 94 -19.23 -15.69 29.94
CA VAL A 94 -17.76 -15.92 29.93
C VAL A 94 -17.09 -15.79 31.30
N SER A 95 -17.78 -15.29 32.33
CA SER A 95 -17.17 -15.01 33.64
C SER A 95 -17.37 -16.19 34.62
N GLY A 96 -16.26 -16.72 35.16
CA GLY A 96 -16.29 -17.69 36.27
C GLY A 96 -16.09 -17.06 37.65
N GLU A 97 -15.64 -17.85 38.63
CA GLU A 97 -15.48 -17.40 40.04
C GLU A 97 -14.42 -16.30 40.24
N LYS A 98 -13.45 -16.21 39.32
CA LYS A 98 -12.46 -15.12 39.32
C LYS A 98 -13.01 -13.79 38.83
N GLY A 99 -14.20 -13.78 38.22
CA GLY A 99 -14.86 -12.57 37.73
C GLY A 99 -14.35 -12.11 36.36
N CYS A 100 -14.73 -10.89 36.01
CA CYS A 100 -14.34 -10.26 34.75
C CYS A 100 -14.00 -8.77 34.89
N LEU A 101 -13.19 -8.31 33.94
CA LEU A 101 -12.87 -6.90 33.75
C LEU A 101 -13.57 -6.39 32.48
N LEU A 102 -14.34 -5.32 32.61
CA LEU A 102 -14.88 -4.57 31.48
C LEU A 102 -13.92 -3.44 31.11
N VAL A 103 -13.37 -3.48 29.90
CA VAL A 103 -12.56 -2.40 29.33
C VAL A 103 -13.47 -1.56 28.42
N ILE A 104 -13.70 -0.30 28.80
CA ILE A 104 -14.74 0.55 28.25
C ILE A 104 -14.09 1.80 27.64
N LYS A 105 -14.32 2.07 26.35
CA LYS A 105 -13.90 3.34 25.73
C LYS A 105 -14.71 4.49 26.34
N ASN A 106 -14.09 5.65 26.56
CA ASN A 106 -14.75 6.78 27.20
C ASN A 106 -15.75 7.52 26.28
N TYR A 107 -16.85 6.86 25.95
CA TYR A 107 -18.03 7.43 25.32
C TYR A 107 -19.24 7.27 26.24
N THR A 108 -20.12 8.27 26.27
CA THR A 108 -21.27 8.28 27.18
C THR A 108 -22.14 7.03 27.04
N GLY A 109 -22.45 6.63 25.80
CA GLY A 109 -23.25 5.41 25.54
C GLY A 109 -22.58 4.15 26.10
N ASP A 110 -21.29 3.95 25.77
CA ASP A 110 -20.51 2.80 26.24
C ASP A 110 -20.47 2.77 27.78
N ARG A 111 -20.18 3.90 28.43
CA ARG A 111 -20.09 4.01 29.90
C ARG A 111 -21.40 3.70 30.61
N LEU A 112 -22.52 4.24 30.11
CA LEU A 112 -23.83 4.01 30.73
C LEU A 112 -24.27 2.56 30.56
N ASN A 113 -24.15 2.01 29.35
CA ASN A 113 -24.60 0.64 29.07
C ASN A 113 -23.75 -0.41 29.77
N PHE A 114 -22.41 -0.32 29.68
CA PHE A 114 -21.52 -1.25 30.36
C PHE A 114 -21.54 -1.07 31.88
N GLY A 115 -21.65 0.17 32.37
CA GLY A 115 -21.76 0.45 33.79
C GLY A 115 -23.02 -0.15 34.41
N LEU A 116 -24.17 0.02 33.78
CA LEU A 116 -25.42 -0.58 34.25
C LEU A 116 -25.39 -2.11 34.18
N ALA A 117 -24.82 -2.69 33.12
CA ALA A 117 -24.64 -4.14 33.02
C ALA A 117 -23.72 -4.69 34.13
N ALA A 118 -22.65 -3.96 34.49
CA ALA A 118 -21.78 -4.32 35.60
C ALA A 118 -22.53 -4.33 36.94
N GLU A 119 -23.36 -3.30 37.21
CA GLU A 119 -24.20 -3.25 38.42
C GLU A 119 -25.20 -4.42 38.48
N GLN A 120 -25.84 -4.73 37.35
CA GLN A 120 -26.77 -5.88 37.27
C GLN A 120 -26.04 -7.20 37.50
N ALA A 121 -24.87 -7.41 36.89
CA ALA A 121 -24.07 -8.61 37.10
C ALA A 121 -23.58 -8.76 38.55
N ARG A 122 -23.18 -7.65 39.20
CA ARG A 122 -22.84 -7.62 40.63
C ARG A 122 -24.02 -8.01 41.51
N ALA A 123 -25.22 -7.52 41.18
CA ALA A 123 -26.46 -7.90 41.88
C ALA A 123 -26.80 -9.40 41.72
N LEU A 124 -26.38 -10.02 40.61
CA LEU A 124 -26.48 -11.47 40.38
C LEU A 124 -25.33 -12.28 41.02
N GLY A 125 -24.40 -11.63 41.73
CA GLY A 125 -23.31 -12.28 42.46
C GLY A 125 -22.01 -12.45 41.67
N HIS A 126 -21.90 -11.91 40.45
CA HIS A 126 -20.66 -11.94 39.69
C HIS A 126 -19.68 -10.85 40.17
N LYS A 127 -18.38 -11.19 40.20
CA LYS A 127 -17.32 -10.21 40.45
C LYS A 127 -17.00 -9.49 39.14
N VAL A 128 -17.22 -8.19 39.11
CA VAL A 128 -17.02 -7.35 37.92
C VAL A 128 -16.26 -6.10 38.31
N GLU A 129 -15.15 -5.83 37.63
CA GLU A 129 -14.42 -4.56 37.69
C GLU A 129 -14.52 -3.83 36.34
N THR A 130 -14.31 -2.52 36.35
CA THR A 130 -14.37 -1.69 35.13
C THR A 130 -13.14 -0.80 35.01
N VAL A 131 -12.71 -0.58 33.77
CA VAL A 131 -11.68 0.39 33.39
C VAL A 131 -12.21 1.23 32.24
N ILE A 132 -12.18 2.54 32.42
CA ILE A 132 -12.54 3.50 31.38
C ILE A 132 -11.24 3.97 30.72
N VAL A 133 -11.17 3.88 29.39
CA VAL A 133 -10.01 4.30 28.60
C VAL A 133 -10.31 5.63 27.93
N GLY A 134 -9.56 6.66 28.29
CA GLY A 134 -9.63 8.01 27.74
C GLY A 134 -8.24 8.48 27.32
N ASP A 135 -7.69 7.85 26.28
CA ASP A 135 -6.32 8.11 25.79
C ASP A 135 -6.22 9.30 24.83
N ASP A 136 -7.34 9.84 24.33
CA ASP A 136 -7.32 10.95 23.38
C ASP A 136 -6.98 12.29 24.03
N ILE A 137 -5.84 12.86 23.64
CA ILE A 137 -5.37 14.16 24.14
C ILE A 137 -5.96 15.37 23.40
N ALA A 138 -6.70 15.18 22.31
CA ALA A 138 -7.18 16.29 21.48
C ALA A 138 -8.04 17.29 22.27
N LEU A 139 -8.86 16.82 23.21
CA LEU A 139 -9.83 17.66 23.94
C LEU A 139 -9.27 18.31 25.22
N GLY A 140 -7.99 18.10 25.53
CA GLY A 140 -7.40 18.56 26.80
C GLY A 140 -7.77 17.68 28.00
N GLU A 141 -7.23 18.03 29.18
CA GLU A 141 -7.49 17.31 30.44
C GLU A 141 -8.77 17.80 31.15
N ASP A 142 -9.23 19.02 30.84
CA ASP A 142 -10.44 19.62 31.46
C ASP A 142 -11.74 19.03 30.91
N THR A 143 -11.67 18.30 29.79
CA THR A 143 -12.79 17.63 29.14
C THR A 143 -12.63 16.12 29.27
N GLN A 144 -13.73 15.37 29.24
CA GLN A 144 -13.65 13.92 29.20
C GLN A 144 -13.01 13.44 27.90
N GLN A 145 -11.77 12.97 28.00
CA GLN A 145 -10.97 12.45 26.89
C GLN A 145 -11.62 11.22 26.27
N ARG A 146 -11.71 11.15 24.94
CA ARG A 146 -12.27 10.01 24.21
C ARG A 146 -11.37 8.77 24.33
N GLY A 147 -11.96 7.59 24.20
CA GLY A 147 -11.19 6.34 24.08
C GLY A 147 -10.92 5.97 22.63
N LEU A 148 -9.65 5.85 22.23
CA LEU A 148 -9.19 5.56 20.88
C LEU A 148 -8.34 4.27 20.86
N ALA A 149 -7.25 4.28 20.08
CA ALA A 149 -6.42 3.11 19.79
C ALA A 149 -5.61 2.61 21.00
N GLY A 150 -5.34 3.45 22.01
CA GLY A 150 -4.70 3.05 23.26
C GLY A 150 -5.48 2.00 24.04
N THR A 151 -6.79 1.90 23.78
CA THR A 151 -7.64 0.80 24.27
C THR A 151 -7.07 -0.59 23.93
N LEU A 152 -6.44 -0.76 22.77
CA LEU A 152 -5.84 -2.05 22.38
C LEU A 152 -4.62 -2.41 23.23
N LEU A 153 -3.88 -1.42 23.73
CA LEU A 153 -2.77 -1.65 24.67
C LEU A 153 -3.30 -2.16 26.01
N VAL A 154 -4.44 -1.62 26.47
CA VAL A 154 -5.14 -2.10 27.68
C VAL A 154 -5.59 -3.54 27.48
N HIS A 155 -6.21 -3.86 26.33
CA HIS A 155 -6.63 -5.23 25.99
C HIS A 155 -5.47 -6.20 26.04
N LYS A 156 -4.32 -5.83 25.47
CA LYS A 156 -3.14 -6.70 25.42
C LYS A 156 -2.58 -6.96 26.81
N VAL A 157 -2.39 -5.92 27.60
CA VAL A 157 -1.82 -6.04 28.95
C VAL A 157 -2.76 -6.81 29.86
N ALA A 158 -4.03 -6.41 29.95
CA ALA A 158 -5.04 -7.07 30.77
C ALA A 158 -5.25 -8.53 30.36
N GLY A 159 -5.35 -8.79 29.06
CA GLY A 159 -5.51 -10.13 28.50
C GLY A 159 -4.34 -11.06 28.83
N GLN A 160 -3.11 -10.56 28.73
CA GLN A 160 -1.92 -11.34 29.05
C GLN A 160 -1.83 -11.66 30.55
N LEU A 161 -2.07 -10.68 31.43
CA LEU A 161 -2.06 -10.91 32.88
C LEU A 161 -3.17 -11.87 33.31
N ALA A 162 -4.35 -11.77 32.71
CA ALA A 162 -5.42 -12.73 32.93
C ALA A 162 -5.03 -14.14 32.46
N GLU A 163 -4.32 -14.26 31.34
CA GLU A 163 -3.82 -15.54 30.82
C GLU A 163 -2.76 -16.17 31.75
N GLU A 164 -1.93 -15.36 32.40
CA GLU A 164 -0.99 -15.76 33.45
C GLU A 164 -1.69 -16.17 34.77
N GLY A 165 -3.01 -16.00 34.87
CA GLY A 165 -3.82 -16.43 36.00
C GLY A 165 -3.89 -15.43 37.17
N LYS A 166 -3.47 -14.18 36.93
CA LYS A 166 -3.55 -13.08 37.91
C LYS A 166 -4.97 -12.86 38.44
N SER A 167 -5.06 -12.27 39.63
CA SER A 167 -6.35 -11.92 40.24
C SER A 167 -7.03 -10.75 39.53
N LEU A 168 -8.34 -10.61 39.69
CA LEU A 168 -9.11 -9.50 39.10
C LEU A 168 -8.56 -8.13 39.52
N ASP A 169 -8.16 -7.97 40.78
CA ASP A 169 -7.54 -6.75 41.30
C ASP A 169 -6.20 -6.44 40.60
N GLU A 170 -5.31 -7.42 40.47
CA GLU A 170 -4.02 -7.24 39.78
C GLU A 170 -4.22 -6.85 38.32
N VAL A 171 -5.11 -7.55 37.61
CA VAL A 171 -5.43 -7.26 36.20
C VAL A 171 -6.04 -5.86 36.07
N THR A 172 -6.98 -5.50 36.94
CA THR A 172 -7.62 -4.18 36.95
C THR A 172 -6.61 -3.07 37.21
N LYS A 173 -5.69 -3.26 38.17
CA LYS A 173 -4.66 -2.28 38.48
C LYS A 173 -3.72 -2.04 37.30
N ALA A 174 -3.27 -3.10 36.63
CA ALA A 174 -2.41 -2.97 35.44
C ALA A 174 -3.17 -2.32 34.28
N ALA A 175 -4.43 -2.70 34.05
CA ALA A 175 -5.27 -2.10 33.03
C ALA A 175 -5.50 -0.60 33.25
N LYS A 176 -5.78 -0.16 34.49
CA LYS A 176 -5.90 1.26 34.86
C LYS A 176 -4.60 2.01 34.60
N LYS A 177 -3.46 1.45 35.03
CA LYS A 177 -2.14 2.04 34.79
C LYS A 177 -1.89 2.29 33.31
N VAL A 178 -2.22 1.33 32.45
CA VAL A 178 -2.08 1.50 30.99
C VAL A 178 -3.05 2.54 30.46
N ALA A 179 -4.31 2.51 30.88
CA ALA A 179 -5.33 3.46 30.45
C ALA A 179 -4.99 4.92 30.84
N GLU A 180 -4.36 5.12 31.99
CA GLU A 180 -3.92 6.44 32.50
C GLU A 180 -2.59 6.92 31.87
N SER A 181 -1.79 6.00 31.31
CA SER A 181 -0.45 6.32 30.77
C SER A 181 -0.40 6.35 29.24
N ALA A 182 -1.41 5.81 28.55
CA ALA A 182 -1.50 5.84 27.10
C ALA A 182 -2.05 7.19 26.64
N ILE A 183 -1.35 7.82 25.69
CA ILE A 183 -1.81 9.06 25.05
C ILE A 183 -1.89 8.87 23.54
N SER A 184 -2.94 9.41 22.94
CA SER A 184 -3.29 9.21 21.54
C SER A 184 -3.73 10.50 20.90
N ILE A 185 -3.38 10.68 19.62
CA ILE A 185 -3.97 11.71 18.77
C ILE A 185 -4.14 11.20 17.34
N GLY A 186 -5.25 11.58 16.71
CA GLY A 186 -5.53 11.33 15.29
C GLY A 186 -5.23 12.53 14.41
N LEU A 187 -5.00 12.31 13.12
CA LEU A 187 -5.03 13.32 12.08
C LEU A 187 -5.66 12.71 10.83
N SER A 188 -6.68 13.39 10.29
CA SER A 188 -7.49 12.87 9.19
C SER A 188 -7.63 13.89 8.07
N LEU A 189 -7.63 13.40 6.83
CA LEU A 189 -7.90 14.15 5.60
C LEU A 189 -9.38 14.13 5.21
N SER A 190 -10.14 13.18 5.74
CA SER A 190 -11.59 13.09 5.56
C SER A 190 -12.23 12.29 6.69
N GLU A 191 -13.51 12.53 6.97
CA GLU A 191 -14.29 11.73 7.91
C GLU A 191 -14.55 10.29 7.40
N GLY A 192 -14.87 9.39 8.34
CA GLY A 192 -15.46 8.10 8.03
C GLY A 192 -16.92 8.24 7.57
N GLN A 193 -17.31 7.50 6.54
CA GLN A 193 -18.59 7.64 5.87
C GLN A 193 -19.51 6.47 6.22
N LYS A 194 -20.68 6.77 6.79
CA LYS A 194 -21.70 5.76 7.16
C LYS A 194 -22.36 5.17 5.90
N PHE A 195 -22.77 3.91 5.98
CA PHE A 195 -23.41 3.19 4.88
C PHE A 195 -24.80 3.75 4.50
N ASN A 196 -25.55 4.19 5.50
CA ASN A 196 -26.83 4.85 5.34
C ASN A 196 -26.61 6.37 5.33
N ASN A 197 -26.66 6.97 4.14
CA ASN A 197 -26.59 8.42 3.94
C ASN A 197 -25.16 9.00 4.11
N PRO A 198 -24.27 8.87 3.11
CA PRO A 198 -22.95 9.48 3.16
C PRO A 198 -23.09 11.00 3.27
N GLU A 199 -22.55 11.58 4.33
CA GLU A 199 -22.58 13.02 4.58
C GLU A 199 -21.52 13.71 3.71
N GLU A 200 -21.81 14.93 3.26
CA GLU A 200 -20.77 15.79 2.69
C GLU A 200 -19.68 16.02 3.75
N SER A 201 -18.43 15.82 3.36
CA SER A 201 -17.29 16.04 4.25
C SER A 201 -17.27 17.50 4.70
N ARG A 202 -16.95 17.75 5.97
CA ARG A 202 -16.74 19.12 6.47
C ARG A 202 -15.41 19.71 6.02
N LEU A 203 -14.49 18.87 5.54
CA LEU A 203 -13.14 19.22 5.12
C LEU A 203 -13.08 19.35 3.60
N ASP A 204 -12.49 20.43 3.11
CA ASP A 204 -12.17 20.55 1.69
C ASP A 204 -10.78 19.96 1.35
N LYS A 205 -10.41 19.96 0.06
CA LYS A 205 -9.14 19.37 -0.42
C LYS A 205 -7.87 20.07 0.12
N SER A 206 -8.01 21.26 0.69
CA SER A 206 -6.94 22.07 1.25
C SER A 206 -6.86 21.98 2.77
N GLU A 207 -7.68 21.14 3.39
CA GLU A 207 -7.80 21.00 4.83
C GLU A 207 -7.47 19.57 5.29
N ALA A 208 -7.07 19.48 6.55
CA ALA A 208 -6.97 18.26 7.34
C ALA A 208 -7.42 18.60 8.76
N GLU A 209 -7.80 17.61 9.56
CA GLU A 209 -8.31 17.84 10.92
C GLU A 209 -7.48 17.06 11.93
N LEU A 210 -6.94 17.80 12.90
CA LEU A 210 -6.20 17.26 14.02
C LEU A 210 -7.18 16.86 15.13
N GLY A 211 -7.04 15.63 15.61
CA GLY A 211 -7.86 15.10 16.70
C GLY A 211 -9.28 14.73 16.29
N LEU A 212 -9.56 14.49 15.00
CA LEU A 212 -10.87 14.01 14.55
C LEU A 212 -11.22 12.68 15.24
N GLY A 213 -12.41 12.60 15.84
CA GLY A 213 -12.87 11.43 16.60
C GLY A 213 -13.23 10.23 15.73
N ILE A 214 -13.16 9.02 16.30
CA ILE A 214 -13.42 7.77 15.55
C ILE A 214 -14.89 7.58 15.14
N HIS A 215 -15.84 8.41 15.58
CA HIS A 215 -17.21 8.41 15.07
C HIS A 215 -17.51 9.64 14.18
N GLY A 216 -16.49 10.39 13.78
CA GLY A 216 -16.62 11.63 13.01
C GLY A 216 -16.82 12.88 13.87
N GLU A 217 -16.62 12.79 15.18
CA GLU A 217 -16.71 13.97 16.05
C GLU A 217 -15.63 14.99 15.70
N PRO A 218 -15.93 16.31 15.75
CA PRO A 218 -14.96 17.35 15.49
C PRO A 218 -13.68 17.18 16.31
N GLY A 219 -12.56 17.52 15.69
CA GLY A 219 -11.25 17.55 16.31
C GLY A 219 -10.97 18.83 17.08
N VAL A 220 -9.71 18.97 17.48
CA VAL A 220 -9.22 20.15 18.19
C VAL A 220 -8.94 21.31 17.24
N ASP A 221 -8.56 21.02 16.00
CA ASP A 221 -8.19 22.04 15.03
C ASP A 221 -8.37 21.55 13.59
N VAL A 222 -8.83 22.44 12.72
CA VAL A 222 -8.83 22.25 11.26
C VAL A 222 -7.61 23.00 10.71
N ILE A 223 -6.68 22.24 10.17
CA ILE A 223 -5.38 22.73 9.69
C ILE A 223 -5.33 22.69 8.17
N LYS A 224 -4.46 23.51 7.59
CA LYS A 224 -4.16 23.44 6.16
C LYS A 224 -3.47 22.11 5.82
N MET A 225 -3.88 21.51 4.71
CA MET A 225 -3.20 20.37 4.10
C MET A 225 -1.74 20.71 3.76
N ASP A 226 -0.84 19.78 4.05
CA ASP A 226 0.60 19.96 3.97
C ASP A 226 1.29 18.64 3.62
N GLU A 227 2.63 18.65 3.49
CA GLU A 227 3.43 17.45 3.31
C GLU A 227 3.35 16.51 4.53
N ALA A 228 3.52 15.20 4.30
CA ALA A 228 3.42 14.17 5.34
C ALA A 228 4.32 14.43 6.55
N ASP A 229 5.56 14.91 6.33
CA ASP A 229 6.50 15.30 7.38
C ASP A 229 5.91 16.37 8.31
N ALA A 230 5.26 17.39 7.74
CA ALA A 230 4.68 18.50 8.49
C ALA A 230 3.42 18.07 9.26
N LEU A 231 2.55 17.26 8.64
CA LEU A 231 1.33 16.75 9.27
C LEU A 231 1.65 15.83 10.44
N VAL A 232 2.58 14.88 10.27
CA VAL A 232 3.02 13.99 11.36
C VAL A 232 3.70 14.80 12.47
N LYS A 233 4.52 15.80 12.12
CA LYS A 233 5.14 16.68 13.11
C LYS A 233 4.09 17.41 13.96
N LYS A 234 3.01 17.93 13.38
CA LYS A 234 1.93 18.59 14.13
C LYS A 234 1.28 17.65 15.15
N ALA A 235 0.98 16.40 14.75
CA ALA A 235 0.43 15.39 15.66
C ALA A 235 1.41 15.05 16.80
N VAL A 236 2.70 14.89 16.48
CA VAL A 236 3.75 14.59 17.48
C VAL A 236 4.00 15.77 18.42
N ASP A 237 4.06 17.00 17.91
CA ASP A 237 4.22 18.21 18.73
C ASP A 237 3.09 18.29 19.76
N LYS A 238 1.85 17.98 19.36
CA LYS A 238 0.71 17.96 20.27
C LYS A 238 0.82 16.85 21.33
N LEU A 239 1.26 15.65 20.96
CA LEU A 239 1.55 14.57 21.92
C LEU A 239 2.59 14.95 22.96
N LYS A 240 3.63 15.69 22.55
CA LYS A 240 4.73 16.08 23.44
C LYS A 240 4.30 17.01 24.57
N GLU A 241 3.20 17.75 24.41
CA GLU A 241 2.63 18.57 25.50
C GLU A 241 2.21 17.71 26.71
N TYR A 242 1.97 16.40 26.52
CA TYR A 242 1.51 15.45 27.53
C TYR A 242 2.60 14.46 27.98
N LEU A 243 3.79 14.53 27.39
CA LEU A 243 4.89 13.64 27.76
C LEU A 243 5.72 14.24 28.89
N PRO A 244 6.08 13.44 29.93
CA PRO A 244 6.99 13.91 30.97
C PRO A 244 8.38 14.22 30.39
N ASP A 245 9.09 15.18 30.98
CA ASP A 245 10.46 15.57 30.60
C ASP A 245 11.54 14.50 30.87
N GLU A 246 11.14 13.36 31.45
CA GLU A 246 12.04 12.27 31.78
C GLU A 246 12.45 11.43 30.55
N LYS A 247 13.68 10.89 30.60
CA LYS A 247 14.11 9.87 29.62
C LYS A 247 13.37 8.57 29.92
N GLN A 248 12.39 8.24 29.08
CA GLN A 248 11.59 7.03 29.17
C GLN A 248 11.49 6.36 27.80
N ASP A 249 11.39 5.04 27.79
CA ASP A 249 11.13 4.27 26.58
C ASP A 249 9.62 4.11 26.36
N TYR A 250 9.20 4.13 25.11
CA TYR A 250 7.81 4.01 24.71
C TYR A 250 7.58 2.85 23.74
N VAL A 251 6.39 2.28 23.78
CA VAL A 251 5.80 1.60 22.62
C VAL A 251 4.99 2.61 21.83
N LEU A 252 5.15 2.57 20.51
CA LEU A 252 4.38 3.33 19.54
C LEU A 252 3.32 2.41 18.93
N LEU A 253 2.05 2.75 19.05
CA LEU A 253 0.99 2.18 18.22
C LEU A 253 0.68 3.19 17.12
N PHE A 254 1.03 2.84 15.88
CA PHE A 254 0.78 3.67 14.71
C PHE A 254 -0.39 3.05 13.93
N ASN A 255 -1.56 3.66 14.02
CA ASN A 255 -2.81 3.08 13.57
C ASN A 255 -3.33 3.77 12.31
N ASN A 256 -3.85 2.98 11.37
CA ASN A 256 -4.58 3.47 10.20
C ASN A 256 -6.07 3.56 10.55
N LEU A 257 -6.69 4.72 10.31
CA LEU A 257 -8.10 4.95 10.63
C LEU A 257 -9.06 4.37 9.56
N GLY A 258 -8.55 3.85 8.44
CA GLY A 258 -9.37 3.13 7.48
C GLY A 258 -8.72 2.98 6.11
N SER A 259 -8.61 4.09 5.36
CA SER A 259 -8.33 4.05 3.91
C SER A 259 -6.92 4.50 3.49
N VAL A 260 -6.04 4.83 4.42
CA VAL A 260 -4.64 5.18 4.09
C VAL A 260 -3.95 3.95 3.50
N THR A 261 -3.26 4.09 2.36
CA THR A 261 -2.63 2.94 1.71
C THR A 261 -1.41 2.44 2.51
N PRO A 262 -0.99 1.17 2.35
CA PRO A 262 0.24 0.68 2.98
C PRO A 262 1.49 1.49 2.60
N LEU A 263 1.53 2.05 1.38
CA LEU A 263 2.61 2.93 0.93
C LEU A 263 2.63 4.22 1.77
N GLU A 264 1.49 4.89 1.89
CA GLU A 264 1.36 6.10 2.71
C GLU A 264 1.62 5.82 4.19
N MET A 265 1.15 4.70 4.75
CA MET A 265 1.45 4.34 6.13
C MET A 265 2.95 4.16 6.38
N ASN A 266 3.70 3.59 5.43
CA ASN A 266 5.16 3.51 5.53
C ASN A 266 5.82 4.90 5.43
N LEU A 267 5.30 5.78 4.56
CA LEU A 267 5.74 7.18 4.47
C LEU A 267 5.49 7.93 5.78
N LEU A 268 4.34 7.73 6.42
CA LEU A 268 3.98 8.36 7.69
C LEU A 268 4.86 7.85 8.85
N VAL A 269 5.19 6.56 8.89
CA VAL A 269 6.18 6.03 9.85
C VAL A 269 7.57 6.61 9.60
N HIS A 270 7.96 6.79 8.33
CA HIS A 270 9.21 7.47 7.99
C HIS A 270 9.20 8.95 8.40
N SER A 271 8.05 9.63 8.26
CA SER A 271 7.83 11.00 8.72
C SER A 271 7.96 11.10 10.25
N PHE A 272 7.41 10.12 10.98
CA PHE A 272 7.58 10.01 12.42
C PHE A 272 9.04 9.79 12.82
N ASP A 273 9.81 9.00 12.06
CA ASP A 273 11.24 8.73 12.32
C ASP A 273 12.11 10.00 12.29
N LYS A 274 11.64 11.07 11.64
CA LYS A 274 12.30 12.39 11.59
C LYS A 274 12.01 13.26 12.81
N THR A 275 11.05 12.87 13.64
CA THR A 275 10.71 13.60 14.88
C THR A 275 11.66 13.22 16.02
N ASP A 276 11.78 14.10 17.02
CA ASP A 276 12.69 13.92 18.15
C ASP A 276 12.23 12.86 19.16
N ILE A 277 10.96 12.44 19.11
CA ILE A 277 10.44 11.36 19.96
C ILE A 277 10.83 9.97 19.42
N SER A 278 11.16 9.83 18.13
CA SER A 278 11.46 8.53 17.50
C SER A 278 12.59 7.77 18.20
N GLY A 279 13.59 8.46 18.73
CA GLY A 279 14.71 7.88 19.48
C GLY A 279 14.33 7.31 20.85
N ARG A 280 13.11 7.54 21.34
CA ARG A 280 12.56 7.00 22.59
C ARG A 280 11.60 5.83 22.36
N VAL A 281 11.35 5.44 21.12
CA VAL A 281 10.46 4.33 20.78
C VAL A 281 11.26 3.04 20.67
N LYS A 282 10.92 2.03 21.49
CA LYS A 282 11.52 0.69 21.43
C LYS A 282 10.77 -0.26 20.51
N TYR A 283 9.45 -0.14 20.47
CA TYR A 283 8.58 -1.05 19.74
C TYR A 283 7.54 -0.29 18.92
N LEU A 284 7.22 -0.85 17.75
CA LEU A 284 6.13 -0.39 16.91
C LEU A 284 5.05 -1.48 16.87
N VAL A 285 3.82 -1.09 17.21
CA VAL A 285 2.58 -1.83 16.96
C VAL A 285 1.92 -1.23 15.72
N GLY A 286 1.60 -2.05 14.72
CA GLY A 286 1.16 -1.60 13.39
C GLY A 286 2.30 -1.64 12.34
N PRO A 287 2.35 -0.74 11.34
CA PRO A 287 1.46 0.38 11.03
C PRO A 287 0.28 -0.03 10.14
N THR A 288 -0.80 -0.53 10.74
CA THR A 288 -1.94 -1.11 10.01
C THR A 288 -3.27 -0.60 10.58
N ALA A 289 -4.37 -0.94 9.91
CA ALA A 289 -5.71 -0.72 10.44
C ALA A 289 -5.92 -1.60 11.67
N MET A 290 -6.09 -0.99 12.85
CA MET A 290 -6.29 -1.70 14.11
C MET A 290 -7.52 -1.18 14.86
N THR A 291 -7.66 0.14 14.93
CA THR A 291 -8.83 0.87 15.44
C THR A 291 -9.28 1.84 14.35
N THR A 292 -10.19 1.40 13.49
CA THR A 292 -10.62 2.19 12.33
C THR A 292 -11.78 3.12 12.66
N SER A 293 -12.18 3.92 11.69
CA SER A 293 -13.42 4.66 11.61
C SER A 293 -13.95 4.47 10.18
N LEU A 294 -14.45 3.26 9.91
CA LEU A 294 -14.87 2.83 8.57
C LEU A 294 -13.76 3.08 7.52
N ASN A 295 -14.01 3.98 6.58
CA ASN A 295 -13.12 4.35 5.49
C ASN A 295 -12.42 5.70 5.70
N MET A 296 -12.37 6.22 6.93
CA MET A 296 -11.68 7.46 7.27
C MET A 296 -10.25 7.45 6.70
N ASN A 297 -9.90 8.52 5.96
CA ASN A 297 -8.55 8.71 5.47
C ASN A 297 -7.77 9.46 6.55
N GLY A 298 -7.03 8.74 7.37
CA GLY A 298 -6.27 9.33 8.47
C GLY A 298 -5.47 8.29 9.23
N PHE A 299 -4.65 8.77 10.15
CA PHE A 299 -3.86 7.93 11.05
C PHE A 299 -4.02 8.40 12.50
N SER A 300 -3.68 7.54 13.45
CA SER A 300 -3.49 7.94 14.84
C SER A 300 -2.16 7.43 15.39
N ILE A 301 -1.56 8.23 16.26
CA ILE A 301 -0.33 7.92 16.97
C ILE A 301 -0.70 7.76 18.44
N THR A 302 -0.34 6.61 19.01
CA THR A 302 -0.47 6.34 20.44
C THR A 302 0.90 6.05 21.02
N LEU A 303 1.24 6.68 22.14
CA LEU A 303 2.44 6.40 22.92
C LEU A 303 2.03 5.85 24.28
N LEU A 304 2.67 4.76 24.70
CA LEU A 304 2.56 4.23 26.05
C LEU A 304 3.96 4.04 26.63
N LYS A 305 4.15 4.61 27.82
CA LYS A 305 5.37 4.43 28.61
C LYS A 305 5.58 2.95 28.91
N LEU A 306 6.80 2.46 28.68
CA LEU A 306 7.20 1.10 29.03
C LEU A 306 7.69 1.01 30.47
N ASP A 307 7.25 -0.05 31.12
CA ASP A 307 7.92 -0.66 32.28
C ASP A 307 8.04 -2.16 32.05
N GLU A 308 8.72 -2.86 32.94
CA GLU A 308 9.03 -4.29 32.78
C GLU A 308 7.78 -5.18 32.64
N GLU A 309 6.70 -4.88 33.38
CA GLU A 309 5.46 -5.68 33.33
C GLU A 309 4.70 -5.42 32.02
N ILE A 310 4.57 -4.16 31.63
CA ILE A 310 3.92 -3.75 30.38
C ILE A 310 4.71 -4.28 29.18
N GLU A 311 6.04 -4.09 29.16
CA GLU A 311 6.91 -4.53 28.06
C GLU A 311 6.82 -6.04 27.86
N LYS A 312 6.93 -6.81 28.93
CA LYS A 312 6.73 -8.27 28.87
C LYS A 312 5.35 -8.61 28.32
N ALA A 313 4.29 -8.01 28.87
CA ALA A 313 2.92 -8.33 28.48
C ALA A 313 2.63 -8.01 27.01
N LEU A 314 3.18 -6.91 26.47
CA LEU A 314 2.99 -6.52 25.07
C LEU A 314 3.67 -7.47 24.07
N LEU A 315 4.84 -8.01 24.45
CA LEU A 315 5.67 -8.88 23.59
C LEU A 315 5.23 -10.34 23.59
N GLU A 316 4.44 -10.77 24.58
CA GLU A 316 3.89 -12.12 24.61
C GLU A 316 2.96 -12.38 23.41
N LYS A 317 3.09 -13.57 22.82
CA LYS A 317 2.30 -13.96 21.64
C LYS A 317 0.83 -14.06 21.99
N THR A 318 -0.01 -13.61 21.06
CA THR A 318 -1.47 -13.79 21.11
C THR A 318 -1.93 -14.61 19.91
N ASP A 319 -3.13 -15.19 20.02
CA ASP A 319 -3.72 -16.08 19.02
C ASP A 319 -4.43 -15.35 17.86
N THR A 320 -4.28 -14.03 17.75
CA THR A 320 -4.81 -13.20 16.65
C THR A 320 -3.70 -12.64 15.75
N PRO A 321 -3.86 -12.64 14.41
CA PRO A 321 -2.91 -12.02 13.48
C PRO A 321 -2.99 -10.48 13.47
N GLU A 322 -4.00 -9.89 14.14
CA GLU A 322 -4.22 -8.45 14.19
C GLU A 322 -3.23 -7.72 15.11
N TRP A 323 -2.70 -8.41 16.13
CA TRP A 323 -1.69 -7.84 17.03
C TRP A 323 -0.28 -8.00 16.47
N ARG A 324 0.26 -6.92 15.88
CA ARG A 324 1.58 -6.92 15.24
C ARG A 324 2.52 -5.96 15.95
N ILE A 325 3.35 -6.49 16.84
CA ILE A 325 4.41 -5.75 17.53
C ILE A 325 5.80 -6.17 17.01
N ARG A 326 6.70 -5.20 16.80
CA ARG A 326 8.10 -5.44 16.43
C ARG A 326 9.02 -4.44 17.08
N ALA A 327 10.31 -4.77 17.18
CA ALA A 327 11.33 -3.79 17.52
C ALA A 327 11.32 -2.63 16.51
N TYR A 328 11.41 -1.41 17.02
CA TYR A 328 11.53 -0.20 16.24
C TYR A 328 13.02 0.12 16.03
N GLY A 329 13.41 0.39 14.79
CA GLY A 329 14.81 0.58 14.42
C GLY A 329 14.95 1.43 13.17
N LYS A 330 16.16 1.95 12.95
CA LYS A 330 16.48 2.81 11.80
C LYS A 330 16.68 1.98 10.52
N PRO A 331 16.37 2.53 9.33
CA PRO A 331 16.69 1.89 8.06
C PRO A 331 18.18 1.55 7.94
N SER A 332 18.49 0.39 7.37
CA SER A 332 19.86 -0.07 7.11
C SER A 332 19.99 -0.55 5.67
N SER A 333 21.20 -0.45 5.10
CA SER A 333 21.50 -0.93 3.75
C SER A 333 22.61 -1.98 3.77
N ILE A 334 22.57 -2.91 2.81
CA ILE A 334 23.69 -3.79 2.50
C ILE A 334 24.49 -3.23 1.31
N LYS A 335 25.74 -3.65 1.15
CA LYS A 335 26.58 -3.24 0.01
C LYS A 335 25.99 -3.78 -1.30
N SER A 336 25.83 -2.92 -2.30
CA SER A 336 25.41 -3.31 -3.65
C SER A 336 26.49 -4.17 -4.35
N PRO A 337 26.12 -5.19 -5.15
CA PRO A 337 27.07 -5.91 -5.98
C PRO A 337 27.67 -5.03 -7.08
N GLU A 338 28.88 -5.35 -7.53
CA GLU A 338 29.47 -4.73 -8.71
C GLU A 338 28.83 -5.32 -9.98
N LEU A 339 28.13 -4.48 -10.74
CA LEU A 339 27.58 -4.86 -12.04
C LEU A 339 28.65 -4.73 -13.13
N PRO A 340 28.62 -5.54 -14.21
CA PRO A 340 29.52 -5.37 -15.35
C PRO A 340 29.43 -3.94 -15.92
N LYS A 341 30.49 -3.40 -16.53
CA LYS A 341 30.41 -2.10 -17.20
C LYS A 341 29.38 -2.12 -18.33
N THR A 342 28.58 -1.05 -18.47
CA THR A 342 27.62 -0.89 -19.59
C THR A 342 28.39 -0.74 -20.91
N MET A 343 29.41 0.13 -20.90
CA MET A 343 30.35 0.32 -22.00
C MET A 343 31.46 -0.73 -21.87
N GLN A 344 31.46 -1.70 -22.78
CA GLN A 344 32.42 -2.82 -22.80
C GLN A 344 33.57 -2.62 -23.77
N PHE A 345 33.36 -1.79 -24.80
CA PHE A 345 34.31 -1.53 -25.86
C PHE A 345 34.84 -0.10 -25.73
N GLU A 346 36.05 0.12 -26.24
CA GLU A 346 36.67 1.45 -26.23
C GLU A 346 35.99 2.37 -27.26
N PRO A 347 35.85 3.68 -26.95
CA PRO A 347 35.33 4.64 -27.91
C PRO A 347 36.15 4.65 -29.21
N SER A 348 35.48 4.79 -30.35
CA SER A 348 36.16 4.84 -31.65
C SER A 348 35.39 5.68 -32.65
N GLU A 349 36.07 6.18 -33.70
CA GLU A 349 35.50 7.15 -34.63
C GLU A 349 35.00 6.51 -35.94
N ASN A 350 33.79 6.85 -36.34
CA ASN A 350 33.29 6.69 -37.71
C ASN A 350 32.20 7.74 -37.96
N LYS A 351 32.52 8.76 -38.77
CA LYS A 351 31.62 9.91 -39.01
C LYS A 351 30.25 9.51 -39.56
N LYS A 352 30.17 8.43 -40.35
CA LYS A 352 28.88 7.96 -40.90
C LYS A 352 28.03 7.36 -39.80
N HIS A 353 28.59 6.44 -38.99
CA HIS A 353 27.85 5.82 -37.88
C HIS A 353 27.48 6.83 -36.81
N GLN A 354 28.39 7.74 -36.46
CA GLN A 354 28.12 8.83 -35.53
C GLN A 354 26.95 9.70 -36.00
N LYS A 355 26.97 10.16 -37.26
CA LYS A 355 25.88 10.96 -37.82
C LYS A 355 24.55 10.21 -37.76
N ILE A 356 24.52 8.91 -38.08
CA ILE A 356 23.30 8.09 -38.00
C ILE A 356 22.75 8.04 -36.57
N VAL A 357 23.59 7.69 -35.60
CA VAL A 357 23.16 7.55 -34.20
C VAL A 357 22.67 8.89 -33.64
N GLU A 358 23.39 9.98 -33.89
CA GLU A 358 23.01 11.32 -33.40
C GLU A 358 21.68 11.78 -34.01
N ASN A 359 21.49 11.63 -35.32
CA ASN A 359 20.26 12.07 -35.98
C ASN A 359 19.05 11.21 -35.60
N ILE A 360 19.22 9.90 -35.41
CA ILE A 360 18.15 9.05 -34.87
C ILE A 360 17.85 9.45 -33.44
N ALA A 361 18.87 9.66 -32.60
CA ALA A 361 18.67 10.05 -31.21
C ALA A 361 17.91 11.37 -31.07
N ASP A 362 18.24 12.37 -31.90
CA ASP A 362 17.47 13.62 -31.99
C ASP A 362 16.02 13.38 -32.39
N TYR A 363 15.82 12.54 -33.42
CA TYR A 363 14.48 12.27 -33.93
C TYR A 363 13.59 11.53 -32.92
N LEU A 364 14.14 10.58 -32.15
CA LEU A 364 13.41 9.92 -31.07
C LEU A 364 12.94 10.91 -29.98
N ILE A 365 13.71 11.97 -29.73
CA ILE A 365 13.35 13.03 -28.79
C ILE A 365 12.25 13.92 -29.37
N GLU A 366 12.36 14.27 -30.65
CA GLU A 366 11.37 15.10 -31.35
C GLU A 366 9.99 14.44 -31.41
N MET A 367 9.95 13.11 -31.55
CA MET A 367 8.73 12.32 -31.65
C MET A 367 8.04 12.02 -30.30
N GLU A 368 8.62 12.44 -29.17
CA GLU A 368 8.15 12.11 -27.81
C GLU A 368 6.64 12.34 -27.64
N LYS A 369 6.18 13.58 -27.91
CA LYS A 369 4.78 13.95 -27.71
C LYS A 369 3.84 13.19 -28.65
N GLU A 370 4.19 13.13 -29.93
CA GLU A 370 3.32 12.52 -30.95
C GLU A 370 3.11 11.03 -30.70
N MET A 371 4.16 10.33 -30.25
CA MET A 371 4.08 8.90 -29.96
C MET A 371 3.35 8.62 -28.64
N ASN A 372 3.48 9.48 -27.63
CA ASN A 372 2.63 9.39 -26.44
C ASN A 372 1.14 9.62 -26.79
N ASP A 373 0.84 10.63 -27.61
CA ASP A 373 -0.53 10.92 -28.04
C ASP A 373 -1.14 9.75 -28.86
N LEU A 374 -0.30 9.01 -29.61
CA LEU A 374 -0.72 7.82 -30.35
C LEU A 374 -0.92 6.62 -29.40
N ASP A 375 0.02 6.40 -28.49
CA ASP A 375 -0.01 5.31 -27.52
C ASP A 375 -1.12 5.47 -26.48
N GLU A 376 -1.47 6.69 -26.08
CA GLU A 376 -2.59 6.95 -25.15
C GLU A 376 -3.92 6.40 -25.69
N LYS A 377 -4.06 6.30 -27.02
CA LYS A 377 -5.28 5.75 -27.64
C LYS A 377 -5.40 4.24 -27.48
N VAL A 378 -4.27 3.52 -27.42
CA VAL A 378 -4.23 2.05 -27.53
C VAL A 378 -3.29 1.37 -26.51
N GLY A 379 -2.86 2.13 -25.50
CA GLY A 379 -1.83 1.80 -24.52
C GLY A 379 -1.95 2.72 -23.31
N ASP A 380 -0.83 3.12 -22.71
CA ASP A 380 -0.78 4.00 -21.53
C ASP A 380 -0.13 5.36 -21.78
N GLY A 381 0.19 5.67 -23.03
CA GLY A 381 0.66 7.00 -23.42
C GLY A 381 2.10 7.29 -23.00
N ASP A 382 2.94 6.27 -22.89
CA ASP A 382 4.33 6.40 -22.45
C ASP A 382 5.37 5.93 -23.50
N ALA A 383 4.94 5.38 -24.64
CA ALA A 383 5.84 4.88 -25.67
C ALA A 383 6.83 5.94 -26.17
N GLY A 384 6.35 7.16 -26.44
CA GLY A 384 7.19 8.29 -26.86
C GLY A 384 8.19 8.71 -25.80
N SER A 385 7.76 8.79 -24.53
CA SER A 385 8.64 9.07 -23.39
C SER A 385 9.77 8.03 -23.29
N THR A 386 9.43 6.76 -23.49
CA THR A 386 10.39 5.64 -23.48
C THR A 386 11.44 5.77 -24.60
N PHE A 387 11.01 6.05 -25.82
CA PHE A 387 11.94 6.26 -26.95
C PHE A 387 12.78 7.52 -26.79
N ALA A 388 12.20 8.62 -26.32
CA ALA A 388 12.90 9.87 -26.08
C ALA A 388 13.94 9.75 -24.98
N ALA A 389 13.68 8.94 -23.94
CA ALA A 389 14.69 8.61 -22.92
C ALA A 389 15.91 7.91 -23.54
N ALA A 390 15.69 6.98 -24.47
CA ALA A 390 16.76 6.34 -25.24
C ALA A 390 17.58 7.37 -26.04
N GLY A 391 16.89 8.24 -26.80
CA GLY A 391 17.54 9.30 -27.59
C GLY A 391 18.38 10.23 -26.72
N LYS A 392 17.82 10.75 -25.61
CA LYS A 392 18.53 11.61 -24.64
C LYS A 392 19.78 10.92 -24.11
N LYS A 393 19.70 9.60 -23.85
CA LYS A 393 20.85 8.82 -23.39
C LYS A 393 21.93 8.70 -24.46
N PHE A 394 21.59 8.30 -25.68
CA PHE A 394 22.57 8.13 -26.76
C PHE A 394 23.27 9.44 -27.15
N LYS A 395 22.56 10.59 -27.12
CA LYS A 395 23.19 11.89 -27.27
C LYS A 395 24.23 12.17 -26.19
N LYS A 396 23.91 11.84 -24.93
CA LYS A 396 24.80 12.10 -23.79
C LYS A 396 26.09 11.28 -23.86
N ILE A 397 26.03 10.05 -24.39
CA ILE A 397 27.16 9.12 -24.46
C ILE A 397 27.78 9.02 -25.86
N SER A 398 27.45 9.93 -26.79
CA SER A 398 27.86 9.89 -28.20
C SER A 398 29.37 9.65 -28.34
N ASP A 399 30.17 10.45 -27.63
CA ASP A 399 31.63 10.39 -27.66
C ASP A 399 32.24 9.13 -27.01
N GLU A 400 31.43 8.31 -26.34
CA GLU A 400 31.85 7.06 -25.70
C GLU A 400 31.56 5.82 -26.57
N LEU A 401 30.83 5.96 -27.68
CA LEU A 401 30.39 4.83 -28.50
C LEU A 401 31.52 4.27 -29.40
N PRO A 402 31.58 2.95 -29.62
CA PRO A 402 32.58 2.32 -30.48
C PRO A 402 32.17 2.38 -31.96
N TYR A 403 32.18 3.58 -32.57
CA TYR A 403 31.63 3.75 -33.92
C TYR A 403 32.41 3.03 -35.03
N ALA A 404 33.67 2.64 -34.82
CA ALA A 404 34.47 1.99 -35.86
C ALA A 404 33.98 0.56 -36.19
N SER A 405 33.35 -0.13 -35.24
CA SER A 405 32.84 -1.51 -35.42
C SER A 405 31.32 -1.56 -35.26
N THR A 406 30.61 -1.96 -36.32
CA THR A 406 29.14 -2.11 -36.26
C THR A 406 28.70 -3.16 -35.25
N ALA A 407 29.45 -4.27 -35.13
CA ALA A 407 29.18 -5.34 -34.18
C ALA A 407 29.27 -4.84 -32.72
N GLU A 408 30.33 -4.11 -32.39
CA GLU A 408 30.55 -3.52 -31.07
C GLU A 408 29.53 -2.42 -30.78
N LEU A 409 29.19 -1.60 -31.78
CA LEU A 409 28.20 -0.54 -31.67
C LEU A 409 26.80 -1.13 -31.39
N PHE A 410 26.37 -2.15 -32.12
CA PHE A 410 25.08 -2.82 -31.89
C PHE A 410 25.04 -3.48 -30.51
N THR A 411 26.10 -4.19 -30.12
CA THR A 411 26.20 -4.78 -28.78
C THR A 411 26.13 -3.71 -27.69
N THR A 412 26.79 -2.57 -27.89
CA THR A 412 26.76 -1.42 -26.96
C THR A 412 25.37 -0.79 -26.88
N ILE A 413 24.72 -0.54 -28.02
CA ILE A 413 23.34 -0.04 -28.08
C ILE A 413 22.41 -0.95 -27.28
N GLY A 414 22.50 -2.27 -27.51
CA GLY A 414 21.68 -3.22 -26.79
C GLY A 414 21.86 -3.14 -25.27
N ARG A 415 23.12 -3.07 -24.79
CA ARG A 415 23.43 -3.00 -23.35
C ARG A 415 23.04 -1.66 -22.71
N VAL A 416 23.10 -0.56 -23.46
CA VAL A 416 22.61 0.76 -23.01
C VAL A 416 21.10 0.72 -22.85
N LEU A 417 20.37 0.24 -23.86
CA LEU A 417 18.91 0.09 -23.80
C LEU A 417 18.48 -0.76 -22.61
N ALA A 418 19.16 -1.90 -22.37
CA ALA A 418 18.85 -2.79 -21.25
C ALA A 418 18.88 -2.13 -19.86
N ARG A 419 19.72 -1.11 -19.69
CA ARG A 419 20.03 -0.51 -18.38
C ARG A 419 19.40 0.86 -18.17
N GLU A 420 19.11 1.56 -19.25
CA GLU A 420 18.82 2.99 -19.23
C GLU A 420 17.47 3.31 -19.88
N THR A 421 16.86 2.35 -20.58
CA THR A 421 15.49 2.46 -21.10
C THR A 421 14.60 1.46 -20.37
N GLY A 422 13.70 1.95 -19.53
CA GLY A 422 12.73 1.12 -18.82
C GLY A 422 11.68 0.51 -19.76
N GLY A 423 10.81 -0.32 -19.20
CA GLY A 423 9.70 -0.93 -19.95
C GLY A 423 10.10 -2.11 -20.85
N SER A 424 9.10 -2.74 -21.47
CA SER A 424 9.29 -3.91 -22.33
C SER A 424 10.05 -3.58 -23.62
N SER A 425 9.82 -2.40 -24.21
CA SER A 425 10.47 -1.95 -25.45
C SER A 425 12.00 -1.85 -25.31
N GLY A 426 12.50 -1.32 -24.19
CA GLY A 426 13.94 -1.25 -23.92
C GLY A 426 14.61 -2.62 -23.86
N VAL A 427 13.94 -3.59 -23.21
CA VAL A 427 14.42 -4.98 -23.11
C VAL A 427 14.39 -5.69 -24.47
N LEU A 428 13.31 -5.55 -25.22
CA LEU A 428 13.15 -6.19 -26.53
C LEU A 428 14.17 -5.68 -27.55
N LEU A 429 14.34 -4.36 -27.64
CA LEU A 429 15.37 -3.76 -28.49
C LEU A 429 16.78 -4.12 -28.02
N SER A 430 17.02 -4.22 -26.71
CA SER A 430 18.27 -4.73 -26.16
C SER A 430 18.61 -6.12 -26.67
N ILE A 431 17.63 -7.04 -26.64
CA ILE A 431 17.78 -8.41 -27.12
C ILE A 431 18.13 -8.41 -28.61
N LEU A 432 17.38 -7.65 -29.41
CA LEU A 432 17.59 -7.51 -30.85
C LEU A 432 19.02 -7.03 -31.16
N PHE A 433 19.42 -5.87 -30.63
CA PHE A 433 20.72 -5.28 -30.94
C PHE A 433 21.89 -6.07 -30.38
N THR A 434 21.76 -6.67 -29.19
CA THR A 434 22.82 -7.53 -28.62
C THR A 434 23.04 -8.76 -29.50
N LYS A 435 21.96 -9.42 -29.94
CA LYS A 435 22.09 -10.60 -30.80
C LYS A 435 22.56 -10.21 -32.20
N ALA A 436 22.06 -9.13 -32.78
CA ALA A 436 22.53 -8.62 -34.07
C ALA A 436 24.02 -8.27 -34.02
N GLY A 437 24.50 -7.61 -32.95
CA GLY A 437 25.91 -7.34 -32.73
C GLY A 437 26.77 -8.60 -32.75
N SER A 438 26.37 -9.65 -32.02
CA SER A 438 27.10 -10.93 -32.04
C SER A 438 27.07 -11.63 -33.40
N SER A 439 25.98 -11.50 -34.17
CA SER A 439 25.88 -12.12 -35.50
C SER A 439 26.74 -11.41 -36.55
N LEU A 440 27.02 -10.12 -36.37
CA LEU A 440 27.92 -9.35 -37.24
C LEU A 440 29.39 -9.78 -37.10
N GLU A 441 29.78 -10.46 -36.02
CA GLU A 441 31.12 -11.03 -35.88
C GLU A 441 31.32 -12.24 -36.84
N GLU A 442 30.24 -12.86 -37.31
CA GLU A 442 30.26 -14.05 -38.16
C GLU A 442 29.94 -13.74 -39.64
N ASP A 443 28.97 -12.84 -39.90
CA ASP A 443 28.56 -12.39 -41.24
C ASP A 443 28.35 -10.87 -41.23
N GLU A 444 29.10 -10.12 -42.05
CA GLU A 444 29.04 -8.66 -42.10
C GLU A 444 27.72 -8.10 -42.68
N ASN A 445 26.81 -8.95 -43.18
CA ASN A 445 25.50 -8.52 -43.67
C ASN A 445 24.58 -8.07 -42.52
N ILE A 446 24.41 -6.74 -42.41
CA ILE A 446 23.59 -6.07 -41.38
C ILE A 446 22.13 -6.55 -41.40
N GLY A 447 21.53 -6.76 -42.57
CA GLY A 447 20.14 -7.21 -42.68
C GLY A 447 19.92 -8.60 -42.07
N LYS A 448 20.81 -9.55 -42.37
CA LYS A 448 20.79 -10.89 -41.75
C LYS A 448 21.04 -10.83 -40.24
N ALA A 449 21.96 -9.98 -39.79
CA ALA A 449 22.22 -9.81 -38.37
C ALA A 449 20.99 -9.24 -37.62
N LEU A 450 20.32 -8.24 -38.19
CA LEU A 450 19.08 -7.69 -37.65
C LEU A 450 17.94 -8.73 -37.64
N LEU A 451 17.82 -9.59 -38.66
CA LEU A 451 16.87 -10.71 -38.66
C LEU A 451 17.18 -11.72 -37.55
N ASN A 452 18.45 -12.09 -37.34
CA ASN A 452 18.84 -12.96 -36.23
C ASN A 452 18.52 -12.32 -34.86
N GLY A 453 18.69 -11.01 -34.75
CA GLY A 453 18.27 -10.23 -33.59
C GLY A 453 16.76 -10.25 -33.38
N LEU A 454 15.99 -10.03 -34.45
CA LEU A 454 14.55 -10.04 -34.45
C LEU A 454 13.99 -11.41 -34.06
N GLU A 455 14.52 -12.50 -34.61
CA GLU A 455 14.10 -13.86 -34.22
C GLU A 455 14.36 -14.12 -32.74
N LYS A 456 15.47 -13.61 -32.18
CA LYS A 456 15.72 -13.69 -30.75
C LYS A 456 14.71 -12.86 -29.95
N MET A 457 14.40 -11.65 -30.40
CA MET A 457 13.38 -10.80 -29.80
C MET A 457 12.00 -11.47 -29.82
N LYS A 458 11.60 -12.07 -30.94
CA LYS A 458 10.35 -12.84 -31.10
C LYS A 458 10.30 -14.03 -30.14
N SER A 459 11.39 -14.79 -30.02
CA SER A 459 11.46 -15.94 -29.10
C SER A 459 11.29 -15.56 -27.62
N PHE A 460 11.65 -14.33 -27.23
CA PHE A 460 11.47 -13.81 -25.86
C PHE A 460 10.14 -13.08 -25.68
N GLY A 461 9.73 -12.30 -26.67
CA GLY A 461 8.52 -11.47 -26.64
C GLY A 461 7.23 -12.23 -26.95
N GLY A 462 7.33 -13.35 -27.66
CA GLY A 462 6.20 -14.21 -28.04
C GLY A 462 5.32 -13.67 -29.17
N ALA A 463 5.64 -12.50 -29.73
CA ALA A 463 4.90 -11.88 -30.82
C ALA A 463 5.49 -12.25 -32.18
N GLU A 464 4.63 -12.31 -33.18
CA GLU A 464 4.93 -12.57 -34.59
C GLU A 464 4.48 -11.39 -35.47
N LYS A 465 4.86 -11.42 -36.74
CA LYS A 465 4.28 -10.52 -37.74
C LYS A 465 2.78 -10.84 -37.87
N GLY A 466 1.95 -9.81 -37.75
CA GLY A 466 0.49 -9.88 -37.68
C GLY A 466 -0.06 -9.65 -36.27
N ASP A 467 0.79 -9.52 -35.25
CA ASP A 467 0.36 -9.35 -33.86
C ASP A 467 0.25 -7.89 -33.41
N ARG A 468 0.35 -6.92 -34.33
CA ARG A 468 0.18 -5.48 -34.04
C ARG A 468 1.25 -4.97 -33.07
N THR A 469 2.51 -5.12 -33.46
CA THR A 469 3.69 -4.67 -32.71
C THR A 469 4.75 -4.09 -33.65
N MET A 470 5.84 -3.58 -33.08
CA MET A 470 7.01 -3.13 -33.86
C MET A 470 7.59 -4.19 -34.81
N ILE A 471 7.31 -5.48 -34.60
CA ILE A 471 7.73 -6.57 -35.50
C ILE A 471 7.11 -6.40 -36.89
N ASP A 472 5.88 -5.88 -36.99
CA ASP A 472 5.17 -5.69 -38.24
C ASP A 472 5.91 -4.76 -39.20
N ALA A 473 6.60 -3.76 -38.66
CA ALA A 473 7.46 -2.86 -39.41
C ALA A 473 8.91 -3.36 -39.51
N MET A 474 9.47 -3.93 -38.43
CA MET A 474 10.87 -4.39 -38.40
C MET A 474 11.14 -5.55 -39.35
N GLN A 475 10.29 -6.58 -39.32
CA GLN A 475 10.52 -7.81 -40.09
C GLN A 475 10.64 -7.53 -41.60
N PRO A 476 9.66 -6.88 -42.26
CA PRO A 476 9.77 -6.62 -43.70
C PRO A 476 10.92 -5.68 -44.06
N ALA A 477 11.30 -4.75 -43.18
CA ALA A 477 12.45 -3.87 -43.39
C ALA A 477 13.77 -4.63 -43.34
N PHE A 478 13.95 -5.50 -42.35
CA PHE A 478 15.17 -6.31 -42.20
C PHE A 478 15.29 -7.38 -43.30
N GLU A 479 14.16 -7.98 -43.73
CA GLU A 479 14.12 -8.86 -44.90
C GLU A 479 14.65 -8.13 -46.15
N ALA A 480 14.18 -6.92 -46.43
CA ALA A 480 14.66 -6.12 -47.56
C ALA A 480 16.17 -5.83 -47.48
N LEU A 481 16.69 -5.47 -46.30
CA LEU A 481 18.13 -5.24 -46.10
C LEU A 481 18.95 -6.52 -46.26
N SER A 482 18.42 -7.68 -45.84
CA SER A 482 19.12 -8.97 -45.95
C SER A 482 19.32 -9.41 -47.40
N GLU A 483 18.42 -8.97 -48.29
CA GLU A 483 18.48 -9.15 -49.74
C GLU A 483 19.27 -8.03 -50.46
N GLU A 484 20.00 -7.19 -49.71
CA GLU A 484 20.83 -6.09 -50.22
C GLU A 484 20.04 -5.02 -51.00
N LYS A 485 18.74 -4.85 -50.71
CA LYS A 485 17.94 -3.73 -51.22
C LYS A 485 18.34 -2.42 -50.56
N SER A 486 17.89 -1.30 -51.12
CA SER A 486 18.25 0.03 -50.61
C SER A 486 17.57 0.33 -49.27
N ILE A 487 18.12 1.28 -48.49
CA ILE A 487 17.46 1.80 -47.27
C ILE A 487 16.06 2.34 -47.57
N LYS A 488 15.87 2.90 -48.77
CA LYS A 488 14.57 3.38 -49.23
C LYS A 488 13.56 2.22 -49.38
N ASP A 489 13.96 1.10 -49.97
CA ASP A 489 13.11 -0.08 -50.09
C ASP A 489 12.74 -0.64 -48.70
N ALA A 490 13.70 -0.64 -47.77
CA ALA A 490 13.45 -1.05 -46.38
C ALA A 490 12.48 -0.10 -45.66
N ALA A 491 12.58 1.22 -45.89
CA ALA A 491 11.66 2.21 -45.32
C ALA A 491 10.24 2.07 -45.87
N GLU A 492 10.09 1.87 -47.17
CA GLU A 492 8.78 1.60 -47.80
C GLU A 492 8.16 0.30 -47.24
N ALA A 493 8.97 -0.73 -47.01
CA ALA A 493 8.53 -1.98 -46.40
C ALA A 493 8.11 -1.81 -44.93
N ALA A 494 8.88 -1.03 -44.13
CA ALA A 494 8.55 -0.71 -42.74
C ALA A 494 7.24 0.07 -42.62
N ARG A 495 7.08 1.12 -43.44
CA ARG A 495 5.87 1.96 -43.50
C ARG A 495 4.65 1.12 -43.83
N LYS A 496 4.73 0.27 -44.85
CA LYS A 496 3.62 -0.63 -45.19
C LYS A 496 3.24 -1.54 -44.02
N GLY A 497 4.23 -2.12 -43.33
CA GLY A 497 4.01 -2.94 -42.13
C GLY A 497 3.32 -2.17 -41.01
N ALA A 498 3.77 -0.94 -40.72
CA ALA A 498 3.14 -0.07 -39.73
C ALA A 498 1.70 0.28 -40.10
N ASP A 499 1.43 0.66 -41.34
CA ASP A 499 0.08 1.01 -41.80
C ASP A 499 -0.88 -0.20 -41.71
N GLU A 500 -0.39 -1.41 -41.98
CA GLU A 500 -1.17 -2.65 -41.87
C GLU A 500 -1.66 -2.90 -40.43
N THR A 501 -0.92 -2.46 -39.41
CA THR A 501 -1.30 -2.62 -37.99
C THR A 501 -2.61 -1.92 -37.61
N ALA A 502 -2.99 -0.87 -38.34
CA ALA A 502 -4.26 -0.17 -38.12
C ALA A 502 -5.49 -1.03 -38.48
N ASN A 503 -5.30 -2.08 -39.27
CA ASN A 503 -6.35 -3.02 -39.67
C ASN A 503 -6.40 -4.27 -38.78
N ILE A 504 -5.45 -4.43 -37.85
CA ILE A 504 -5.39 -5.58 -36.94
C ILE A 504 -6.21 -5.22 -35.70
N THR A 505 -7.46 -5.71 -35.65
CA THR A 505 -8.39 -5.42 -34.55
C THR A 505 -8.42 -6.50 -33.47
N ASN A 506 -7.74 -7.64 -33.69
CA ASN A 506 -7.63 -8.74 -32.75
C ASN A 506 -6.19 -9.25 -32.71
N THR A 507 -5.58 -9.24 -31.52
CA THR A 507 -4.20 -9.69 -31.27
C THR A 507 -4.08 -10.29 -29.88
N SER A 508 -3.15 -11.23 -29.71
CA SER A 508 -2.77 -11.81 -28.42
C SER A 508 -1.51 -11.15 -27.82
N ALA A 509 -0.94 -10.15 -28.48
CA ALA A 509 0.32 -9.51 -28.07
C ALA A 509 0.13 -8.07 -27.59
N GLY A 510 1.04 -7.65 -26.70
CA GLY A 510 1.11 -6.28 -26.20
C GLY A 510 -0.14 -5.83 -25.43
N ARG A 511 -0.21 -4.51 -25.16
CA ARG A 511 -1.37 -3.90 -24.48
C ARG A 511 -2.64 -3.89 -25.34
N SER A 512 -2.46 -3.92 -26.67
CA SER A 512 -3.53 -4.07 -27.66
C SER A 512 -4.42 -5.28 -27.39
N SER A 513 -3.87 -6.38 -26.86
CA SER A 513 -4.61 -7.61 -26.54
C SER A 513 -5.70 -7.45 -25.46
N TYR A 514 -5.66 -6.37 -24.68
CA TYR A 514 -6.64 -6.07 -23.63
C TYR A 514 -7.79 -5.19 -24.11
N LEU A 515 -7.69 -4.62 -25.30
CA LEU A 515 -8.60 -3.61 -25.81
C LEU A 515 -9.67 -4.23 -26.71
N SER A 516 -10.82 -3.57 -26.81
CA SER A 516 -11.88 -3.96 -27.74
C SER A 516 -11.47 -3.66 -29.18
N GLU A 517 -12.02 -4.42 -30.14
CA GLU A 517 -11.80 -4.18 -31.58
C GLU A 517 -12.06 -2.72 -31.97
N SER A 518 -13.14 -2.13 -31.44
CA SER A 518 -13.53 -0.73 -31.68
C SER A 518 -12.52 0.30 -31.18
N SER A 519 -11.68 -0.06 -30.21
CA SER A 519 -10.64 0.81 -29.66
C SER A 519 -9.35 0.75 -30.49
N LEU A 520 -9.18 -0.29 -31.31
CA LEU A 520 -8.00 -0.51 -32.13
C LEU A 520 -8.17 -0.07 -33.59
N GLU A 521 -9.39 -0.15 -34.11
CA GLU A 521 -9.72 0.09 -35.51
C GLU A 521 -9.21 1.46 -36.01
N GLY A 522 -8.41 1.45 -37.09
CA GLY A 522 -7.93 2.65 -37.76
C GLY A 522 -6.77 3.37 -37.04
N ILE A 523 -6.24 2.79 -35.96
CA ILE A 523 -5.12 3.36 -35.20
C ILE A 523 -3.89 2.44 -35.39
N PRO A 524 -2.77 2.93 -35.94
CA PRO A 524 -1.56 2.12 -36.06
C PRO A 524 -0.92 1.85 -34.69
N ASP A 525 -0.16 0.76 -34.59
CA ASP A 525 0.65 0.43 -33.42
C ASP A 525 1.75 1.49 -33.20
N PRO A 526 1.89 2.07 -32.00
CA PRO A 526 2.93 3.06 -31.71
C PRO A 526 4.35 2.53 -31.93
N GLY A 527 4.60 1.25 -31.65
CA GLY A 527 5.90 0.62 -31.86
C GLY A 527 6.24 0.48 -33.35
N ALA A 528 5.30 -0.03 -34.15
CA ALA A 528 5.45 -0.15 -35.59
C ALA A 528 5.59 1.22 -36.27
N GLU A 529 4.78 2.21 -35.84
CA GLU A 529 4.85 3.58 -36.33
C GLU A 529 6.23 4.20 -36.08
N MET A 530 6.76 4.07 -34.85
CA MET A 530 8.10 4.58 -34.54
C MET A 530 9.17 3.93 -35.41
N VAL A 531 9.11 2.61 -35.63
CA VAL A 531 10.06 1.90 -36.50
C VAL A 531 10.02 2.42 -37.93
N ALA A 532 8.82 2.54 -38.51
CA ALA A 532 8.65 3.08 -39.86
C ALA A 532 9.27 4.47 -39.99
N ARG A 533 8.99 5.35 -39.03
CA ARG A 533 9.54 6.71 -39.01
C ARG A 533 11.06 6.76 -38.87
N VAL A 534 11.65 5.86 -38.08
CA VAL A 534 13.12 5.76 -37.96
C VAL A 534 13.74 5.34 -39.30
N PHE A 535 13.13 4.39 -40.01
CA PHE A 535 13.60 4.00 -41.34
C PHE A 535 13.43 5.12 -42.38
N GLU A 536 12.32 5.84 -42.37
CA GLU A 536 12.11 7.03 -43.22
C GLU A 536 13.19 8.08 -42.95
N LYS A 537 13.49 8.35 -41.68
CA LYS A 537 14.56 9.27 -41.28
C LYS A 537 15.94 8.79 -41.74
N LEU A 538 16.19 7.49 -41.75
CA LEU A 538 17.45 6.91 -42.25
C LEU A 538 17.68 7.18 -43.74
N VAL A 539 16.62 7.23 -44.56
CA VAL A 539 16.71 7.58 -46.00
C VAL A 539 17.27 9.00 -46.20
N ASP A 540 16.96 9.93 -45.30
CA ASP A 540 17.46 11.32 -45.38
C ASP A 540 18.93 11.45 -44.94
N ILE A 541 19.46 10.47 -44.20
CA ILE A 541 20.80 10.54 -43.57
C ILE A 541 21.88 9.85 -44.42
N VAL A 542 21.53 8.69 -45.00
CA VAL A 542 22.42 7.74 -45.71
C VAL A 542 22.39 8.00 -47.21
#